data_AF-A0A7Z0LG67-F1
#
_entry.id   AF-A0A7Z0LG67-F1
#
_cell.length_a   1.000
_cell.length_b   1.000
_cell.length_c   1.000
_cell.angle_alpha   90.00
_cell.angle_beta   90.00
_cell.angle_gamma   90.00
#
_symmetry.space_group_name_H-M   'P 1'
#
loop_
_entity.id
_entity.type
_entity.pdbx_description
1 polymer ?
#
loop_
_entity_poly.entity_id
_entity_poly.type
_entity_poly.pdbx_seq_one_letter_code
_entity_poly.pdbx_strand_id
1 'polypeptide(L)'
;MTELRQNSLSIVDRCYQYMVDNNITNLNVYDFIDYIKPQLNLPEEEFEIQMSYFYTDLNLDGRFVCVEDGSWTLKDSLSVEDFMNFVEPSIHKFELEDEEEIKLLEDEEDVTDDVDELLEDEEGDDSEDDYYELNDEGIVSKYKINPEDEEF
;
A
#
# COMPACT_ATOMS: atom_id res chain seq x y z
N MET A 1 27.09 7.94 10.49
CA MET A 1 26.56 8.31 9.14
C MET A 1 25.40 7.41 8.71
N THR A 2 25.19 6.27 9.37
CA THR A 2 24.11 5.31 9.09
C THR A 2 22.77 5.69 9.73
N GLU A 3 22.77 6.23 10.96
CA GLU A 3 21.53 6.52 11.73
C GLU A 3 20.68 7.64 11.14
N LEU A 4 21.31 8.70 10.59
CA LEU A 4 20.60 9.80 9.90
C LEU A 4 19.88 9.32 8.63
N ARG A 5 20.47 8.35 7.90
CA ARG A 5 19.85 7.74 6.72
C ARG A 5 18.66 6.87 7.11
N GLN A 6 18.76 6.10 8.20
CA GLN A 6 17.66 5.26 8.68
C GLN A 6 16.44 6.09 9.06
N ASN A 7 16.62 7.27 9.67
CA ASN A 7 15.50 8.12 10.03
C ASN A 7 14.83 8.85 8.83
N SER A 8 15.45 8.81 7.65
CA SER A 8 14.93 9.43 6.42
C SER A 8 14.19 8.42 5.52
N LEU A 9 14.25 7.13 5.84
CA LEU A 9 13.57 6.08 5.08
C LEU A 9 12.11 5.98 5.49
N SER A 10 11.23 5.79 4.50
CA SER A 10 9.83 5.47 4.71
C SER A 10 9.68 4.15 5.49
N ILE A 11 8.52 3.95 6.13
CA ILE A 11 8.23 2.72 6.87
C ILE A 11 8.33 1.50 5.95
N VAL A 12 7.78 1.60 4.74
CA VAL A 12 7.85 0.54 3.71
C VAL A 12 9.28 0.22 3.30
N ASP A 13 10.15 1.23 3.14
CA ASP A 13 11.56 0.99 2.81
C ASP A 13 12.32 0.28 3.94
N ARG A 14 11.99 0.60 5.20
CA ARG A 14 12.56 -0.10 6.35
C ARG A 14 12.13 -1.56 6.38
N CYS A 15 10.87 -1.84 6.05
CA CYS A 15 10.36 -3.20 5.92
C CYS A 15 11.04 -3.97 4.77
N TYR A 16 11.28 -3.31 3.62
CA TYR A 16 12.01 -3.91 2.51
C TYR A 16 13.44 -4.27 2.91
N GLN A 17 14.17 -3.33 3.52
CA GLN A 17 15.52 -3.56 4.02
C GLN A 17 15.56 -4.70 5.05
N TYR A 18 14.57 -4.75 5.95
CA TYR A 18 14.48 -5.82 6.93
C TYR A 18 14.39 -7.20 6.30
N MET A 19 13.55 -7.36 5.27
CA MET A 19 13.42 -8.63 4.57
C MET A 19 14.70 -9.01 3.82
N VAL A 20 15.34 -8.04 3.16
CA VAL A 20 16.59 -8.26 2.42
C VAL A 20 17.74 -8.62 3.36
N ASP A 21 17.97 -7.83 4.40
CA ASP A 21 19.11 -7.98 5.32
C ASP A 21 19.03 -9.28 6.14
N ASN A 22 17.81 -9.73 6.46
CA ASN A 22 17.57 -10.96 7.23
C ASN A 22 17.21 -12.16 6.35
N ASN A 23 17.19 -11.99 5.02
CA ASN A 23 16.87 -13.02 4.04
C ASN A 23 15.51 -13.71 4.34
N ILE A 24 14.52 -12.91 4.74
CA ILE A 24 13.16 -13.34 5.07
C ILE A 24 12.36 -13.49 3.78
N THR A 25 11.75 -14.65 3.58
CA THR A 25 10.97 -14.94 2.37
C THR A 25 9.53 -14.47 2.49
N ASN A 26 8.90 -14.68 3.65
CA ASN A 26 7.50 -14.33 3.91
C ASN A 26 7.39 -13.73 5.30
N LEU A 27 6.57 -12.69 5.44
CA LEU A 27 6.31 -12.04 6.73
C LEU A 27 4.88 -11.52 6.80
N ASN A 28 4.19 -11.68 7.94
CA ASN A 28 2.86 -11.10 8.09
C ASN A 28 2.94 -9.60 8.42
N VAL A 29 1.82 -8.88 8.25
CA VAL A 29 1.76 -7.44 8.50
C VAL A 29 2.07 -7.06 9.95
N TYR A 30 1.63 -7.87 10.91
CA TYR A 30 1.86 -7.60 12.34
C TYR A 30 3.32 -7.75 12.74
N ASP A 31 4.06 -8.66 12.11
CA ASP A 31 5.50 -8.81 12.33
C ASP A 31 6.29 -7.60 11.77
N PHE A 32 5.82 -6.97 10.68
CA PHE A 32 6.37 -5.67 10.25
C PHE A 32 6.11 -4.59 11.31
N ILE A 33 4.88 -4.52 11.84
CA ILE A 33 4.51 -3.55 12.88
C ILE A 33 5.38 -3.76 14.13
N ASP A 34 5.54 -5.01 14.59
CA ASP A 34 6.40 -5.38 15.72
C ASP A 34 7.87 -4.99 15.48
N TYR A 35 8.36 -5.11 14.23
CA TYR A 35 9.70 -4.67 13.86
C TYR A 35 9.85 -3.14 13.87
N ILE A 36 8.85 -2.40 13.37
CA ILE A 36 8.89 -0.94 13.20
C ILE A 36 8.65 -0.19 14.51
N LYS A 37 7.77 -0.69 15.38
CA LYS A 37 7.40 -0.05 16.66
C LYS A 37 8.60 0.43 17.50
N PRO A 38 9.62 -0.40 17.78
CA PRO A 38 10.78 0.04 18.56
C PRO A 38 11.72 1.02 17.82
N GLN A 39 11.62 1.16 16.50
CA GLN A 39 12.53 2.02 15.71
C GLN A 39 12.06 3.46 15.58
N LEU A 40 10.74 3.69 15.62
CA LEU A 40 10.18 5.04 15.47
C LEU A 40 10.19 5.81 16.80
N ASN A 41 10.12 5.11 17.94
CA ASN A 41 10.10 5.70 19.28
C ASN A 41 9.07 6.85 19.42
N LEU A 42 7.91 6.65 18.81
CA LEU A 42 6.76 7.56 18.81
C LEU A 42 5.82 7.23 19.97
N PRO A 43 5.01 8.19 20.45
CA PRO A 43 3.88 7.88 21.32
C PRO A 43 2.87 6.98 20.60
N GLU A 44 2.08 6.21 21.36
CA GLU A 44 1.16 5.18 20.84
C GLU A 44 0.20 5.75 19.79
N GLU A 45 -0.44 6.89 20.08
CA GLU A 45 -1.41 7.54 19.19
C GLU A 45 -0.81 7.91 17.82
N GLU A 46 0.37 8.54 17.80
CA GLU A 46 1.08 8.89 16.56
C GLU A 46 1.53 7.64 15.80
N PHE A 47 1.91 6.58 16.51
CA PHE A 47 2.27 5.32 15.90
C PHE A 47 1.08 4.66 15.21
N GLU A 48 -0.09 4.63 15.87
CA GLU A 48 -1.32 4.07 15.31
C GLU A 48 -1.76 4.82 14.05
N ILE A 49 -1.68 6.15 14.05
CA ILE A 49 -1.96 6.97 12.85
C ILE A 49 -1.04 6.56 11.70
N GLN A 50 0.27 6.45 11.94
CA GLN A 50 1.22 6.02 10.90
C GLN A 50 0.94 4.58 10.42
N MET A 51 0.58 3.67 11.32
CA MET A 51 0.28 2.28 10.96
C MET A 51 -1.04 2.14 10.21
N SER A 52 -2.00 3.08 10.38
CA SER A 52 -3.25 3.07 9.62
C SER A 52 -3.03 3.23 8.11
N TYR A 53 -2.02 4.02 7.71
CA TYR A 53 -1.63 4.20 6.31
C TYR A 53 -0.71 3.08 5.79
N PHE A 54 -0.01 2.38 6.67
CA PHE A 54 1.02 1.41 6.29
C PHE A 54 0.50 0.29 5.39
N TYR A 55 -0.70 -0.24 5.65
CA TYR A 55 -1.27 -1.29 4.79
C TYR A 55 -1.53 -0.79 3.37
N THR A 56 -1.99 0.46 3.22
CA THR A 56 -2.18 1.10 1.91
C THR A 56 -0.83 1.28 1.22
N ASP A 57 0.17 1.83 1.90
CA ASP A 57 1.50 2.01 1.34
C ASP A 57 2.13 0.68 0.91
N LEU A 58 1.93 -0.38 1.71
CA LEU A 58 2.43 -1.73 1.41
C LEU A 58 1.76 -2.33 0.17
N ASN A 59 0.45 -2.11 -0.03
CA ASN A 59 -0.28 -2.57 -1.22
C ASN A 59 0.06 -1.76 -2.48
N LEU A 60 0.35 -0.46 -2.32
CA LEU A 60 0.77 0.40 -3.43
C LEU A 60 2.24 0.16 -3.83
N ASP A 61 3.05 -0.39 -2.93
CA ASP A 61 4.44 -0.70 -3.19
C ASP A 61 4.59 -2.00 -4.00
N GLY A 62 4.87 -1.85 -5.29
CA GLY A 62 5.01 -2.96 -6.23
C GLY A 62 6.22 -3.89 -6.01
N ARG A 63 7.04 -3.67 -4.97
CA ARG A 63 8.10 -4.62 -4.55
C ARG A 63 7.55 -5.74 -3.68
N PHE A 64 6.42 -5.53 -3.01
CA PHE A 64 5.79 -6.51 -2.14
C PHE A 64 4.66 -7.23 -2.86
N VAL A 65 4.47 -8.50 -2.54
CA VAL A 65 3.40 -9.34 -3.07
C VAL A 65 2.74 -10.04 -1.90
N CYS A 66 1.42 -9.88 -1.76
CA CYS A 66 0.63 -10.61 -0.79
C CYS A 66 0.36 -12.02 -1.35
N VAL A 67 0.75 -13.05 -0.60
CA VAL A 67 0.55 -14.46 -0.97
C VAL A 67 -0.71 -15.01 -0.29
N GLU A 68 -1.17 -16.20 -0.72
CA GLU A 68 -2.46 -16.77 -0.29
C GLU A 68 -2.64 -16.94 1.24
N ASP A 69 -1.55 -17.03 2.00
CA ASP A 69 -1.60 -17.16 3.47
C ASP A 69 -1.72 -15.81 4.20
N GLY A 70 -1.86 -14.70 3.46
CA GLY A 70 -1.93 -13.34 3.99
C GLY A 70 -0.58 -12.78 4.45
N SER A 71 0.52 -13.48 4.16
CA SER A 71 1.87 -12.96 4.34
C SER A 71 2.35 -12.21 3.10
N TRP A 72 3.43 -11.46 3.28
CA TRP A 72 4.04 -10.62 2.27
C TRP A 72 5.43 -11.16 1.91
N THR A 73 5.67 -11.24 0.61
CA THR A 73 6.95 -11.64 0.03
C THR A 73 7.52 -10.55 -0.88
N LEU A 74 8.81 -10.62 -1.18
CA LEU A 74 9.43 -9.73 -2.15
C LEU A 74 9.23 -10.27 -3.56
N LYS A 75 8.75 -9.42 -4.47
CA LYS A 75 8.56 -9.74 -5.89
C LYS A 75 9.81 -10.35 -6.53
N ASP A 76 10.99 -9.81 -6.21
CA ASP A 76 12.28 -10.27 -6.75
C ASP A 76 12.65 -11.70 -6.33
N SER A 77 12.01 -12.22 -5.27
CA SER A 77 12.22 -13.59 -4.80
C SER A 77 11.32 -14.62 -5.49
N LEU A 78 10.30 -14.16 -6.21
CA LEU A 78 9.34 -15.01 -6.91
C LEU A 78 9.73 -15.25 -8.37
N SER A 79 9.35 -16.40 -8.90
CA SER A 79 9.37 -16.61 -10.35
C SER A 79 8.24 -15.81 -11.02
N VAL A 80 8.37 -15.57 -12.33
CA VAL A 80 7.32 -14.89 -13.11
C VAL A 80 6.01 -15.70 -13.07
N GLU A 81 6.10 -17.03 -13.06
CA GLU A 81 4.95 -17.93 -12.99
C GLU A 81 4.24 -17.83 -11.63
N ASP A 82 5.01 -17.81 -10.54
CA ASP A 82 4.46 -17.68 -9.19
C ASP A 82 3.83 -16.30 -8.97
N PHE A 83 4.50 -15.24 -9.42
CA PHE A 83 3.98 -13.87 -9.33
C PHE A 83 2.61 -13.72 -10.00
N MET A 84 2.42 -14.34 -11.17
CA MET A 84 1.15 -14.29 -11.90
C MET A 84 0.00 -15.01 -11.18
N ASN A 85 0.29 -15.92 -10.24
CA ASN A 85 -0.75 -16.58 -9.45
C ASN A 85 -1.34 -15.67 -8.36
N PHE A 86 -0.56 -14.69 -7.89
CA PHE A 86 -0.97 -13.78 -6.81
C PHE A 86 -1.52 -12.45 -7.33
N VAL A 87 -1.30 -12.13 -8.61
CA VAL A 87 -1.75 -10.89 -9.22
C VAL A 87 -2.83 -11.19 -10.24
N GLU A 88 -4.03 -10.63 -10.04
CA GLU A 88 -5.09 -10.74 -11.03
C GLU A 88 -4.66 -10.06 -12.35
N PRO A 89 -4.89 -10.71 -13.51
CA PRO A 89 -4.56 -10.10 -14.79
C PRO A 89 -5.45 -8.88 -15.04
N SER A 90 -4.92 -7.68 -14.81
CA SER A 90 -5.66 -6.42 -15.05
C SER A 90 -5.77 -6.04 -16.54
N ILE A 91 -5.32 -6.90 -17.46
CA ILE A 91 -5.48 -6.66 -18.89
C ILE A 91 -6.94 -6.96 -19.26
N HIS A 92 -7.75 -5.90 -19.37
CA HIS A 92 -8.97 -5.98 -20.18
C HIS A 92 -8.53 -6.33 -21.59
N LYS A 93 -8.63 -7.62 -21.96
CA LYS A 93 -8.53 -8.05 -23.35
C LYS A 93 -9.72 -7.43 -24.06
N PHE A 94 -9.51 -6.29 -24.71
CA PHE A 94 -10.42 -5.86 -25.76
C PHE A 94 -10.34 -6.95 -26.82
N GLU A 95 -11.44 -7.71 -26.98
CA GLU A 95 -11.64 -8.53 -28.16
C GLU A 95 -11.67 -7.56 -29.34
N LEU A 96 -10.55 -7.42 -30.03
CA LEU A 96 -10.56 -6.90 -31.38
C LEU A 96 -11.27 -7.99 -32.19
N GLU A 97 -12.56 -7.80 -32.47
CA GLU A 97 -13.23 -8.55 -33.53
C GLU A 97 -12.38 -8.38 -34.81
N ASP A 98 -11.78 -9.48 -35.24
CA ASP A 98 -10.92 -9.55 -36.43
C ASP A 98 -11.68 -9.09 -37.69
N GLU A 99 -10.94 -8.34 -38.52
CA GLU A 99 -11.22 -7.99 -39.94
C GLU A 99 -12.21 -6.86 -40.27
N GLU A 100 -11.88 -5.60 -39.93
CA GLU A 100 -12.09 -4.49 -40.88
C GLU A 100 -10.81 -3.63 -40.93
N GLU A 101 -10.23 -3.54 -42.12
CA GLU A 101 -9.03 -2.80 -42.50
C GLU A 101 -8.99 -1.38 -41.90
N ILE A 102 -8.16 -1.15 -40.87
CA ILE A 102 -7.90 0.20 -40.34
C ILE A 102 -7.18 1.00 -41.42
N LYS A 103 -7.96 1.70 -42.22
CA LYS A 103 -7.47 2.72 -43.14
C LYS A 103 -6.98 3.89 -42.30
N LEU A 104 -5.66 4.06 -42.19
CA LEU A 104 -5.08 5.28 -41.63
C LEU A 104 -5.63 6.48 -42.42
N LEU A 105 -6.52 7.25 -41.79
CA LEU A 105 -6.81 8.61 -42.19
C LEU A 105 -5.68 9.46 -41.60
N GLU A 106 -4.79 9.93 -42.48
CA GLU A 106 -3.94 11.09 -42.19
C GLU A 106 -4.87 12.31 -42.09
N ASP A 107 -5.42 12.57 -40.92
CA ASP A 107 -5.93 13.90 -40.58
C ASP A 107 -4.80 14.66 -39.86
N GLU A 108 -4.15 15.54 -40.63
CA GLU A 108 -3.42 16.69 -40.09
C GLU A 108 -4.43 17.60 -39.38
N GLU A 109 -4.72 17.36 -38.09
CA GLU A 109 -5.36 18.36 -37.24
C GLU A 109 -4.32 19.06 -36.35
N ASP A 110 -4.28 20.36 -36.57
CA ASP A 110 -3.51 21.44 -35.97
C ASP A 110 -3.53 21.37 -34.43
N VAL A 111 -2.36 21.15 -33.81
CA VAL A 111 -2.21 21.25 -32.36
C VAL A 111 -2.17 22.74 -32.00
N THR A 112 -3.33 23.33 -31.72
CA THR A 112 -3.40 24.61 -31.01
C THR A 112 -3.24 24.35 -29.53
N ASP A 113 -2.03 24.59 -29.03
CA ASP A 113 -1.63 24.57 -27.63
C ASP A 113 -2.21 25.80 -26.90
N ASP A 114 -3.51 25.78 -26.62
CA ASP A 114 -4.15 26.72 -25.69
C ASP A 114 -4.14 26.09 -24.29
N VAL A 115 -3.01 26.30 -23.60
CA VAL A 115 -2.87 26.10 -22.15
C VAL A 115 -3.73 27.15 -21.45
N ASP A 116 -4.98 26.82 -21.14
CA ASP A 116 -5.83 27.67 -20.32
C ASP A 116 -5.43 27.47 -18.84
N GLU A 117 -4.72 28.47 -18.34
CA GLU A 117 -4.31 28.67 -16.96
C GLU A 117 -5.56 28.86 -16.08
N LEU A 118 -6.00 27.80 -15.40
CA LEU A 118 -7.01 27.89 -14.34
C LEU A 118 -6.36 27.61 -12.97
N LEU A 119 -5.77 28.66 -12.41
CA LEU A 119 -5.60 28.84 -10.97
C LEU A 119 -6.67 29.83 -10.49
N GLU A 120 -7.58 29.38 -9.63
CA GLU A 120 -7.85 29.96 -8.30
C GLU A 120 -9.12 29.38 -7.66
N ASP A 121 -8.91 28.87 -6.44
CA ASP A 121 -9.78 28.78 -5.25
C ASP A 121 -11.30 28.56 -5.39
N GLU A 122 -11.78 27.50 -4.74
CA GLU A 122 -13.03 27.60 -3.95
C GLU A 122 -12.97 26.69 -2.71
N GLU A 123 -12.99 27.31 -1.51
CA GLU A 123 -13.32 26.69 -0.22
C GLU A 123 -14.66 25.94 -0.30
N GLY A 124 -14.72 24.72 0.25
CA GLY A 124 -15.94 23.94 0.38
C GLY A 124 -15.92 23.05 1.61
N ASP A 125 -16.57 23.56 2.66
CA ASP A 125 -16.82 22.97 3.98
C ASP A 125 -17.83 21.80 3.97
N ASP A 126 -17.62 20.89 4.93
CA ASP A 126 -18.52 19.91 5.57
C ASP A 126 -19.17 18.75 4.78
N SER A 127 -18.91 17.50 5.22
CA SER A 127 -19.98 16.65 5.80
C SER A 127 -19.45 15.29 6.31
N GLU A 128 -19.71 15.08 7.61
CA GLU A 128 -20.08 13.84 8.32
C GLU A 128 -19.10 12.65 8.48
N ASP A 129 -18.94 12.34 9.76
CA ASP A 129 -18.12 11.35 10.44
C ASP A 129 -18.83 9.98 10.47
N ASP A 130 -18.42 9.05 9.59
CA ASP A 130 -18.89 7.65 9.61
C ASP A 130 -18.01 6.79 10.53
N TYR A 131 -18.26 6.85 11.85
CA TYR A 131 -17.69 5.91 12.81
C TYR A 131 -18.25 4.50 12.59
N TYR A 132 -17.40 3.58 12.14
CA TYR A 132 -17.69 2.15 12.19
C TYR A 132 -17.24 1.58 13.55
N GLU A 133 -18.19 1.21 14.40
CA GLU A 133 -17.91 0.40 15.60
C GLU A 133 -17.44 -1.01 15.16
N LEU A 134 -16.13 -1.22 15.13
CA LEU A 134 -15.52 -2.53 14.94
C LEU A 134 -15.76 -3.37 16.20
N ASN A 135 -16.67 -4.34 16.09
CA ASN A 135 -16.86 -5.37 17.09
C ASN A 135 -15.67 -6.36 17.05
N ASP A 136 -14.82 -6.28 18.06
CA ASP A 136 -13.57 -7.02 18.25
C ASP A 136 -13.73 -8.54 18.50
N GLU A 137 -14.83 -9.15 18.05
CA GLU A 137 -15.13 -10.58 18.32
C GLU A 137 -14.35 -11.56 17.44
N GLY A 138 -13.49 -11.08 16.54
CA GLY A 138 -12.84 -11.91 15.52
C GLY A 138 -11.31 -11.89 15.48
N ILE A 139 -10.63 -10.92 16.11
CA ILE A 139 -9.19 -10.73 15.94
C ILE A 139 -8.44 -11.32 17.13
N VAL A 140 -7.79 -12.46 16.92
CA VAL A 140 -7.01 -13.15 17.95
C VAL A 140 -5.59 -12.60 17.99
N SER A 141 -5.37 -11.49 18.71
CA SER A 141 -4.04 -11.03 19.07
C SER A 141 -3.45 -11.87 20.22
N LYS A 142 -2.12 -12.06 20.22
CA LYS A 142 -1.38 -12.66 21.36
C LYS A 142 -1.45 -11.80 22.63
N TYR A 143 -1.87 -10.54 22.49
CA TYR A 143 -2.20 -9.64 23.57
C TYR A 143 -3.71 -9.45 23.60
N LYS A 144 -4.40 -10.27 24.40
CA LYS A 144 -5.78 -9.96 24.79
C LYS A 144 -5.74 -8.75 25.70
N ILE A 145 -6.35 -7.65 25.28
CA ILE A 145 -6.68 -6.54 26.17
C ILE A 145 -7.98 -6.97 26.87
N ASN A 146 -7.92 -7.20 28.18
CA ASN A 146 -9.15 -7.44 28.94
C ASN A 146 -9.81 -6.07 29.17
N PRO A 147 -11.10 -5.90 28.86
CA PRO A 147 -11.81 -4.65 29.13
C PRO A 147 -11.97 -4.36 30.63
N GLU A 148 -11.57 -5.28 31.52
CA GLU A 148 -11.55 -5.07 32.96
C GLU A 148 -10.26 -4.37 33.46
N ASP A 149 -9.26 -4.15 32.61
CA ASP A 149 -8.02 -3.44 32.97
C ASP A 149 -8.14 -1.91 32.79
N GLU A 150 -9.29 -1.39 32.35
CA GLU A 150 -9.65 0.04 32.41
C GLU A 150 -10.33 0.37 33.75
N GLU A 151 -9.54 0.52 34.83
CA GLU A 151 -9.99 1.29 36.01
C GLU A 151 -9.66 2.79 35.77
N PHE A 152 -10.71 3.57 35.49
CA PHE A 152 -10.71 5.04 35.48
C PHE A 152 -10.57 5.66 36.88
#